data_AF-A0A8J2QBQ1-F1
#
_entry.id   AF-A0A8J2QBQ1-F1
#
_cell.length_a   1.000
_cell.length_b   1.000
_cell.length_c   1.000
_cell.angle_alpha   90.00
_cell.angle_beta   90.00
_cell.angle_gamma   90.00
#
_symmetry.space_group_name_H-M   'P 1'
#
loop_
_entity.id
_entity.type
_entity.pdbx_description
1 polymer ?
#
loop_
_entity_poly.entity_id
_entity_poly.type
_entity_poly.pdbx_seq_one_letter_code
_entity_poly.pdbx_strand_id
1 'polypeptide(L)'
;MALYIFTVSSLQCYQCLINPPPGQYYNTTKRLCSHFDHSDTFVVECPFSTMCMKQEFYLDIQNGVRISAVLRDCAPQKHAYHDIENGRWFPKTEVLEPYSEGCTDIDNDKGERTTPTRSTFSVSATADRICATHHLIPATKATRTLWVS
;
A
#
# COMPACT_ATOMS: atom_id res chain seq x y z
N MET A 1 31.58 8.57 28.62
CA MET A 1 31.44 8.50 27.15
C MET A 1 30.18 7.71 26.86
N ALA A 2 29.12 8.33 26.36
CA ALA A 2 27.89 7.63 25.99
C ALA A 2 28.04 7.10 24.56
N LEU A 3 27.97 5.78 24.39
CA LEU A 3 27.87 5.14 23.09
C LEU A 3 26.43 5.33 22.60
N TYR A 4 26.23 6.23 21.64
CA TYR A 4 24.98 6.33 20.89
C TYR A 4 24.95 5.17 19.88
N ILE A 5 24.25 4.09 20.23
CA ILE A 5 23.89 3.05 19.27
C ILE A 5 22.67 3.58 18.51
N PHE A 6 22.86 4.04 17.27
CA PHE A 6 21.74 4.26 16.37
C PHE A 6 21.17 2.90 15.99
N THR A 7 20.04 2.53 16.59
CA THR A 7 19.26 1.38 16.11
C THR A 7 18.69 1.75 14.75
N VAL A 8 19.18 1.15 13.67
CA VAL A 8 18.50 1.20 12.37
C VAL A 8 17.25 0.34 12.51
N SER A 9 16.12 0.97 12.84
CA SER A 9 14.82 0.31 12.79
C SER A 9 14.51 0.05 11.33
N SER A 10 14.29 -1.21 10.94
CA SER A 10 13.63 -1.51 9.68
C SER A 10 12.22 -0.90 9.68
N LEU A 11 11.74 -0.54 8.49
CA LEU A 11 10.40 0.00 8.33
C LEU A 11 9.39 -1.07 8.76
N GLN A 12 8.45 -0.68 9.60
CA GLN A 12 7.32 -1.52 9.99
C GLN A 12 6.04 -1.02 9.33
N CYS A 13 5.28 -1.94 8.72
CA CYS A 13 4.01 -1.64 8.06
C CYS A 13 2.92 -2.60 8.50
N TYR A 14 1.67 -2.20 8.37
CA TYR A 14 0.57 -3.15 8.40
C TYR A 14 0.57 -3.98 7.11
N GLN A 15 0.40 -5.28 7.24
CA GLN A 15 0.20 -6.21 6.14
C GLN A 15 -1.01 -7.10 6.40
N CYS A 16 -1.86 -7.24 5.39
CA CYS A 16 -2.97 -8.18 5.41
C CYS A 16 -3.11 -8.93 4.08
N LEU A 17 -3.74 -10.09 4.13
CA LEU A 17 -3.95 -10.97 2.97
C LEU A 17 -5.41 -10.91 2.53
N ILE A 18 -5.66 -10.66 1.24
CA ILE A 18 -7.01 -10.70 0.69
C ILE A 18 -7.57 -12.14 0.73
N ASN A 19 -6.71 -13.12 0.43
CA ASN A 19 -7.06 -14.54 0.42
C ASN A 19 -6.06 -15.36 1.26
N PRO A 20 -6.49 -16.50 1.82
CA PRO A 20 -5.61 -17.51 2.37
C PRO A 20 -4.47 -17.89 1.41
N PRO A 21 -3.22 -17.99 1.91
CA PRO A 21 -2.15 -18.62 1.16
C PRO A 21 -2.50 -20.07 0.79
N PRO A 22 -1.87 -20.62 -0.26
CA PRO A 22 -2.06 -22.03 -0.62
C PRO A 22 -1.88 -22.97 0.57
N GLY A 23 -2.83 -23.88 0.78
CA GLY A 23 -2.82 -24.83 1.89
C GLY A 23 -3.40 -24.29 3.21
N GLN A 24 -3.87 -23.04 3.25
CA GLN A 24 -4.61 -22.49 4.39
C GLN A 24 -6.08 -22.23 4.04
N TYR A 25 -6.93 -22.24 5.05
CA TYR A 25 -8.36 -21.92 4.94
C TYR A 25 -8.68 -20.61 5.65
N TYR A 26 -9.75 -19.93 5.25
CA TYR A 26 -10.15 -18.62 5.81
C TYR A 26 -10.25 -18.59 7.34
N ASN A 27 -10.76 -19.65 7.96
CA ASN A 27 -10.87 -19.76 9.41
C ASN A 27 -9.53 -19.98 10.14
N THR A 28 -8.48 -20.36 9.41
CA THR A 28 -7.14 -20.66 9.95
C THR A 28 -6.09 -19.62 9.55
N THR A 29 -6.34 -18.86 8.48
CA THR A 29 -5.41 -17.85 7.99
C THR A 29 -5.36 -16.67 8.93
N LYS A 30 -4.16 -16.42 9.45
CA LYS A 30 -3.86 -15.21 10.20
C LYS A 30 -3.72 -14.03 9.26
N ARG A 31 -4.08 -12.83 9.73
CA ARG A 31 -3.92 -11.56 9.03
C ARG A 31 -4.73 -11.41 7.74
N LEU A 32 -5.93 -11.98 7.66
CA LEU A 32 -6.84 -11.65 6.56
C LEU A 32 -7.27 -10.18 6.63
N CYS A 33 -7.35 -9.48 5.49
CA CYS A 33 -7.81 -8.09 5.45
C CYS A 33 -9.25 -7.92 5.96
N SER A 34 -10.09 -8.96 5.85
CA SER A 34 -11.44 -9.00 6.42
C SER A 34 -11.48 -8.96 7.95
N HIS A 35 -10.35 -9.22 8.61
CA HIS A 35 -10.20 -9.23 10.07
C HIS A 35 -9.22 -8.16 10.54
N PHE A 36 -8.83 -7.23 9.67
CA PHE A 36 -7.90 -6.17 10.01
C PHE A 36 -8.47 -5.27 11.12
N ASP A 37 -7.73 -5.16 12.22
CA ASP A 37 -8.15 -4.47 13.44
C ASP A 37 -7.10 -3.47 13.95
N HIS A 38 -6.08 -3.16 13.14
CA HIS A 38 -4.93 -2.33 13.51
C HIS A 38 -4.10 -2.88 14.68
N SER A 39 -4.26 -4.15 15.07
CA SER A 39 -3.39 -4.76 16.09
C SER A 39 -1.99 -5.04 15.56
N ASP A 40 -1.04 -5.18 16.47
CA ASP A 40 0.35 -5.57 16.17
C ASP A 40 0.45 -6.92 15.46
N THR A 41 -0.61 -7.73 15.48
CA THR A 41 -0.65 -9.00 14.74
C THR A 41 -0.55 -8.80 13.23
N PHE A 42 -0.90 -7.61 12.72
CA PHE A 42 -0.78 -7.24 11.32
C PHE A 42 0.52 -6.51 11.00
N VAL A 43 1.36 -6.19 12.00
CA VAL A 43 2.61 -5.46 11.77
C VAL A 43 3.69 -6.42 11.26
N VAL A 44 4.40 -6.01 10.22
CA VAL A 44 5.52 -6.75 9.63
C VAL A 44 6.71 -5.83 9.38
N GLU A 45 7.90 -6.43 9.40
CA GLU A 45 9.14 -5.78 8.97
C GLU A 45 9.24 -5.76 7.44
N CYS A 46 9.60 -4.61 6.89
CA CYS A 46 9.76 -4.36 5.46
C CYS A 46 11.22 -4.04 5.11
N PRO A 47 12.14 -5.02 5.09
CA PRO A 47 13.57 -4.77 4.91
C PRO A 47 13.96 -4.31 3.49
N PHE A 48 13.07 -4.47 2.51
CA PHE A 48 13.29 -4.10 1.11
C PHE A 48 12.32 -3.01 0.63
N SER A 49 11.80 -2.23 1.56
CA SER A 49 10.90 -1.10 1.28
C SER A 49 11.27 0.08 2.16
N THR A 50 11.10 1.27 1.61
CA THR A 50 11.23 2.55 2.31
C THR A 50 9.87 3.19 2.60
N MET A 51 8.79 2.63 2.03
CA MET A 51 7.42 3.05 2.30
C MET A 51 6.47 1.86 2.55
N CYS A 52 5.41 2.12 3.29
CA CYS A 52 4.22 1.29 3.40
C CYS A 52 3.24 1.63 2.27
N MET A 53 2.43 0.67 1.87
CA MET A 53 1.42 0.81 0.84
C MET A 53 0.03 0.46 1.41
N LYS A 54 -0.97 1.27 1.02
CA LYS A 54 -2.38 0.94 1.16
C LYS A 54 -3.04 1.03 -0.21
N GLN A 55 -3.80 0.00 -0.60
CA GLN A 55 -4.58 0.03 -1.83
C GLN A 55 -6.06 -0.11 -1.50
N GLU A 56 -6.85 0.82 -2.01
CA GLU A 56 -8.31 0.81 -1.92
C GLU A 56 -8.86 0.56 -3.32
N PHE A 57 -9.65 -0.48 -3.49
CA PHE A 57 -10.23 -0.82 -4.78
C PHE A 57 -11.68 -1.28 -4.61
N TYR A 58 -12.44 -1.14 -5.68
CA TYR A 58 -13.81 -1.63 -5.74
C TYR A 58 -14.07 -2.39 -7.04
N LEU A 59 -14.99 -3.34 -6.94
CA LEU A 59 -15.54 -4.10 -8.05
C LEU A 59 -17.04 -3.88 -8.09
N ASP A 60 -17.53 -3.38 -9.23
CA ASP A 60 -18.95 -3.32 -9.51
C ASP A 60 -19.35 -4.65 -10.17
N ILE A 61 -20.18 -5.43 -9.47
CA ILE A 61 -20.72 -6.70 -9.97
C ILE A 61 -22.15 -6.50 -10.51
N GLN A 62 -22.73 -7.54 -11.10
CA GLN A 62 -24.09 -7.50 -11.64
C GLN A 62 -25.10 -7.03 -10.58
N ASN A 63 -26.21 -6.45 -11.03
CA ASN A 63 -27.28 -5.90 -10.20
C ASN A 63 -26.89 -4.67 -9.36
N GLY A 64 -25.82 -3.96 -9.76
CA GLY A 64 -25.43 -2.69 -9.12
C GLY A 64 -24.82 -2.85 -7.73
N VAL A 65 -24.38 -4.06 -7.36
CA VAL A 65 -23.69 -4.30 -6.10
C VAL A 65 -22.22 -3.90 -6.26
N ARG A 66 -21.72 -3.08 -5.33
CA ARG A 66 -20.30 -2.69 -5.23
C ARG A 66 -19.62 -3.43 -4.08
N ILE A 67 -18.52 -4.11 -4.39
CA ILE A 67 -17.63 -4.75 -3.41
C ILE A 67 -16.41 -3.86 -3.25
N SER A 68 -16.13 -3.41 -2.03
CA SER A 68 -14.94 -2.62 -1.72
C SER A 68 -13.96 -3.45 -0.89
N ALA A 69 -12.67 -3.27 -1.12
CA ALA A 69 -11.61 -3.92 -0.36
C ALA A 69 -10.43 -2.98 -0.11
N VAL A 70 -9.72 -3.24 0.97
CA VAL A 70 -8.50 -2.52 1.35
C VAL A 70 -7.39 -3.52 1.58
N LEU A 71 -6.31 -3.37 0.81
CA LEU A 71 -5.06 -4.10 0.97
C LEU A 71 -4.03 -3.20 1.64
N ARG A 72 -3.23 -3.78 2.53
CA ARG A 72 -2.08 -3.12 3.17
C ARG A 72 -0.88 -4.02 3.02
N ASP A 73 0.26 -3.45 2.68
CA ASP A 73 1.51 -4.18 2.52
C ASP A 73 2.72 -3.24 2.62
N CYS A 74 3.93 -3.82 2.59
CA CYS A 74 5.15 -3.09 2.26
C CYS A 74 5.10 -2.60 0.80
N ALA A 75 5.63 -1.42 0.49
CA ALA A 75 5.69 -0.96 -0.90
C ALA A 75 6.61 -1.86 -1.74
N PRO A 76 6.22 -2.27 -2.96
CA PRO A 76 7.00 -3.20 -3.77
C PRO A 76 8.19 -2.51 -4.43
N GLN A 77 9.28 -2.39 -3.68
CA GLN A 77 10.50 -1.67 -4.07
C GLN A 77 11.71 -2.60 -4.25
N LYS A 78 11.55 -3.88 -3.89
CA LYS A 78 12.57 -4.92 -4.06
C LYS A 78 12.78 -5.21 -5.55
N HIS A 79 13.99 -4.93 -6.04
CA HIS A 79 14.45 -5.36 -7.35
C HIS A 79 15.52 -6.44 -7.18
N ALA A 80 15.19 -7.68 -7.57
CA ALA A 80 16.12 -8.80 -7.51
C ALA A 80 16.55 -9.21 -8.92
N TYR A 81 17.85 -9.31 -9.14
CA TYR A 81 18.44 -9.67 -10.44
C TYR A 81 19.71 -10.51 -10.23
N HIS A 82 20.29 -11.00 -11.32
CA HIS A 82 21.59 -11.66 -11.27
C HIS A 82 22.59 -10.86 -12.09
N ASP A 83 23.79 -10.69 -11.54
CA ASP A 83 24.91 -10.04 -12.22
C ASP A 83 26.00 -11.07 -12.54
N ILE A 84 26.80 -10.82 -13.57
CA ILE A 84 27.92 -11.68 -13.95
C ILE A 84 29.22 -11.06 -13.46
N GLU A 85 29.84 -11.69 -12.46
CA GLU A 85 31.17 -11.32 -12.00
C GLU A 85 32.12 -12.48 -12.31
N ASN A 86 33.20 -12.23 -13.07
CA ASN A 86 34.20 -13.25 -13.45
C ASN A 86 33.58 -14.52 -14.07
N GLY A 87 32.55 -14.37 -14.91
CA GLY A 87 31.89 -15.48 -15.60
C GLY A 87 30.96 -16.32 -14.70
N ARG A 88 30.66 -15.88 -13.48
CA ARG A 88 29.71 -16.53 -12.57
C ARG A 88 28.53 -15.61 -12.28
N TRP A 89 27.34 -16.20 -12.20
CA TRP A 89 26.12 -15.49 -11.83
C TRP A 89 26.05 -15.29 -10.31
N PHE A 90 25.79 -14.06 -9.88
CA PHE A 90 25.60 -13.70 -8.48
C PHE A 90 24.23 -13.03 -8.28
N PRO A 91 23.43 -13.48 -7.31
CA PRO A 91 22.18 -12.81 -6.99
C PRO A 91 22.46 -11.45 -6.36
N LYS A 92 21.77 -10.43 -6.86
CA LYS A 92 21.78 -9.06 -6.34
C LYS A 92 20.38 -8.67 -5.95
N THR A 93 20.27 -7.75 -4.98
CA THR A 93 19.00 -7.18 -4.57
C THR A 93 19.22 -5.71 -4.26
N GLU A 94 18.36 -4.87 -4.83
CA GLU A 94 18.36 -3.43 -4.66
C GLU A 94 16.96 -2.96 -4.27
N VAL A 95 16.89 -1.80 -3.63
CA VAL A 95 15.64 -1.10 -3.34
C VAL A 95 15.55 0.08 -4.30
N LEU A 96 14.51 0.09 -5.13
CA LEU A 96 14.22 1.20 -6.03
C LEU A 96 13.21 2.15 -5.38
N GLU A 97 13.28 3.44 -5.71
CA GLU A 97 12.39 4.48 -5.19
C GLU A 97 11.41 4.99 -6.27
N PRO A 98 10.51 4.15 -6.82
CA PRO A 98 9.57 4.59 -7.86
C PRO A 98 8.34 5.32 -7.31
N TYR A 99 8.14 5.33 -5.99
CA TYR A 99 6.94 5.87 -5.35
C TYR A 99 7.22 7.17 -4.63
N SER A 100 6.31 8.14 -4.79
CA SER A 100 6.27 9.33 -3.96
C SER A 100 5.27 9.14 -2.82
N GLU A 101 5.58 9.69 -1.65
CA GLU A 101 4.63 9.75 -0.54
C GLU A 101 3.35 10.48 -0.95
N GLY A 102 2.20 9.95 -0.54
CA GLY A 102 0.88 10.48 -0.89
C GLY A 102 0.01 9.49 -1.65
N CYS A 103 -0.97 10.01 -2.40
CA CYS A 103 -1.96 9.20 -3.11
C CYS A 103 -1.85 9.29 -4.62
N THR A 104 -2.13 8.16 -5.27
CA THR A 104 -2.23 8.06 -6.72
C THR A 104 -3.45 7.23 -7.06
N ASP A 105 -4.36 7.81 -7.83
CA ASP A 105 -5.46 7.10 -8.46
C ASP A 105 -4.92 6.42 -9.73
N ILE A 106 -4.98 5.09 -9.77
CA ILE A 106 -4.62 4.30 -10.94
C ILE A 106 -5.89 4.18 -11.76
N ASP A 107 -6.10 5.17 -12.61
CA ASP A 107 -7.16 5.17 -13.61
C ASP A 107 -6.66 4.57 -14.93
N ASN A 108 -7.54 3.82 -15.60
CA ASN A 108 -7.25 3.03 -16.80
C ASN A 108 -7.11 3.88 -18.08
N ASP A 109 -6.22 4.86 -18.07
CA ASP A 109 -5.98 5.72 -19.24
C ASP A 109 -5.29 5.01 -20.41
N LYS A 110 -4.99 3.71 -20.27
CA LYS A 110 -4.35 2.88 -21.31
C LYS A 110 -5.25 1.77 -21.87
N GLY A 111 -6.56 1.81 -21.64
CA GLY A 111 -7.53 0.89 -22.22
C GLY A 111 -7.51 -0.54 -21.66
N GLU A 112 -6.68 -0.81 -20.65
CA GLU A 112 -6.73 -2.05 -19.87
C GLU A 112 -7.89 -1.99 -18.88
N ARG A 113 -8.68 -3.06 -18.78
CA ARG A 113 -9.82 -3.08 -17.86
C ARG A 113 -9.35 -3.52 -16.48
N THR A 114 -8.78 -2.60 -15.70
CA THR A 114 -8.47 -2.85 -14.28
C THR A 114 -9.57 -2.32 -13.36
N THR A 115 -9.63 -2.80 -12.12
CA THR A 115 -10.48 -2.22 -11.08
C THR A 115 -9.92 -0.85 -10.68
N PRO A 116 -10.76 0.20 -10.62
CA PRO A 116 -10.31 1.49 -10.10
C PRO A 116 -9.66 1.31 -8.74
N THR A 117 -8.40 1.74 -8.63
CA THR A 117 -7.55 1.47 -7.47
C THR A 117 -6.87 2.75 -7.06
N ARG A 118 -7.07 3.15 -5.79
CA ARG A 118 -6.31 4.22 -5.17
C ARG A 118 -5.19 3.62 -4.35
N SER A 119 -3.95 3.98 -4.67
CA SER A 119 -2.77 3.59 -3.90
C SER A 119 -2.29 4.75 -3.04
N THR A 120 -1.97 4.49 -1.78
CA THR A 120 -1.34 5.42 -0.84
C THR A 120 0.01 4.89 -0.43
N PHE A 121 1.06 5.71 -0.49
CA PHE A 121 2.40 5.37 -0.03
C PHE A 121 2.83 6.31 1.10
N SER A 122 3.48 5.78 2.14
CA SER A 122 3.96 6.57 3.28
C SER A 122 5.16 5.96 3.97
N VAL A 123 6.03 6.79 4.55
CA VAL A 123 7.25 6.34 5.26
C VAL A 123 6.96 5.73 6.65
N SER A 124 5.70 5.59 7.03
CA SER A 124 5.27 5.00 8.30
C SER A 124 4.03 4.11 8.11
N ALA A 125 3.74 3.27 9.10
CA ALA A 125 2.56 2.40 9.12
C ALA A 125 1.22 3.16 9.03
N THR A 126 1.20 4.49 9.16
CA THR A 126 -0.01 5.31 9.13
C THR A 126 -0.50 5.66 7.73
N ALA A 127 -0.16 4.87 6.70
CA ALA A 127 -0.71 4.99 5.34
C ALA A 127 -2.25 5.13 5.33
N ASP A 128 -2.90 4.60 6.35
CA ASP A 128 -4.34 4.74 6.59
C ASP A 128 -4.83 6.19 6.66
N ARG A 129 -4.04 7.13 7.18
CA ARG A 129 -4.47 8.50 7.51
C ARG A 129 -4.17 9.53 6.42
N ILE A 130 -3.22 9.25 5.53
CA ILE A 130 -2.64 10.26 4.63
C ILE A 130 -3.58 10.69 3.49
N CYS A 131 -4.68 9.96 3.26
CA CYS A 131 -5.64 10.28 2.19
C CYS A 131 -7.11 10.09 2.57
N ALA A 132 -7.45 10.21 3.85
CA ALA A 132 -8.82 10.06 4.34
C ALA A 132 -9.73 11.25 3.98
N THR A 133 -9.81 11.67 2.72
CA THR A 133 -10.84 12.58 2.20
C THR A 133 -10.84 12.54 0.67
N HIS A 134 -11.79 11.83 0.05
CA HIS A 134 -12.40 12.18 -1.25
C HIS A 134 -13.59 11.25 -1.56
N HIS A 135 -14.49 11.05 -0.58
CA HIS A 135 -15.87 10.69 -0.92
C HIS A 135 -16.73 11.95 -0.79
N LEU A 136 -17.18 12.43 -1.96
CA LEU A 136 -18.26 13.38 -2.21
C LEU A 136 -18.00 14.88 -1.93
N ILE A 137 -17.44 15.57 -2.92
CA ILE A 137 -18.07 16.82 -3.39
C ILE A 137 -18.19 16.68 -4.92
N PRO A 138 -19.40 16.53 -5.50
CA PRO A 138 -19.57 16.60 -6.94
C PRO A 138 -19.14 17.99 -7.42
N ALA A 139 -18.37 18.01 -8.50
CA ALA A 139 -17.93 19.22 -9.19
C ALA A 139 -19.13 19.95 -9.82
N THR A 140 -19.92 20.66 -9.01
CA THR A 140 -20.88 21.66 -9.49
C THR A 140 -20.93 22.83 -8.52
N LYS A 141 -20.53 24.00 -9.03
CA LYS A 141 -20.58 25.35 -8.44
C LYS A 141 -19.62 25.66 -7.29
N ALA A 142 -18.35 25.88 -7.64
CA ALA A 142 -17.56 26.92 -7.00
C ALA A 142 -18.20 28.29 -7.34
N THR A 143 -19.19 28.73 -6.56
CA THR A 143 -19.58 30.14 -6.57
C THR A 143 -18.78 30.85 -5.50
N ARG A 144 -17.84 31.67 -5.96
CA ARG A 144 -17.08 32.65 -5.19
C ARG A 144 -18.05 33.48 -4.33
N THR A 145 -17.89 33.47 -3.02
CA THR A 145 -18.44 34.54 -2.18
C THR A 145 -17.36 34.92 -1.18
N LEU A 146 -16.69 36.05 -1.49
CA LEU A 146 -15.99 36.84 -0.49
C LEU A 146 -17.00 37.20 0.59
N TRP A 147 -16.68 36.94 1.85
CA TRP A 147 -17.24 37.72 2.95
C TRP A 147 -16.10 38.44 3.65
N VAL A 148 -16.14 39.75 3.49
CA VAL A 148 -15.51 40.76 4.33
C VAL A 148 -16.26 40.76 5.66
N SER A 149 -15.52 40.77 6.77
CA SER A 149 -15.88 41.38 8.06
C SER A 149 -14.60 41.58 8.84
#